data_AF-E0PC53-F1
#
_entry.id   AF-E0PC53-F1
#
_cell.length_a   1.000
_cell.length_b   1.000
_cell.length_c   1.000
_cell.angle_alpha   90.00
_cell.angle_beta   90.00
_cell.angle_gamma   90.00
#
_symmetry.space_group_name_H-M   'P 1'
#
loop_
_entity.id
_entity.type
_entity.pdbx_description
1 polymer ?
#
loop_
_entity_poly.entity_id
_entity_poly.type
_entity_poly.pdbx_seq_one_letter_code
_entity_poly.pdbx_strand_id
1 'polypeptide(L)'
;MGTNHNILRKHLTPNGRLLTIAFQPLELVKLIFSVRFGKHRIRLVIAFPNRENLTHLARLVDNGDIVTNIDSVYPIDEIVKAYKRAEQRGILGKIVVDIAGQGNLKSNKK
;
A
#
# COMPACT_ATOMS: atom_id res chain seq x y z
N MET A 1 13.55 -1.23 5.77
CA MET A 1 12.56 -0.79 6.79
C MET A 1 12.01 -2.05 7.44
N GLY A 2 12.49 -2.38 8.64
CA GLY A 2 12.15 -3.66 9.28
C GLY A 2 10.89 -3.53 10.13
N THR A 3 9.81 -4.16 9.70
CA THR A 3 8.62 -4.34 10.53
C THR A 3 9.01 -5.28 11.68
N ASN A 4 9.17 -4.78 12.91
CA ASN A 4 9.48 -5.65 14.05
C ASN A 4 8.18 -6.31 14.54
N HIS A 5 7.79 -7.42 13.91
CA HIS A 5 6.55 -8.14 14.21
C HIS A 5 6.46 -8.60 15.68
N ASN A 6 7.59 -8.80 16.36
CA ASN A 6 7.63 -9.19 17.76
C ASN A 6 7.15 -8.09 18.71
N ILE A 7 7.46 -6.82 18.41
CA ILE A 7 6.96 -5.68 19.20
C ILE A 7 5.46 -5.53 19.00
N LEU A 8 4.99 -5.52 17.74
CA LEU A 8 3.56 -5.39 17.41
C LEU A 8 2.71 -6.52 18.03
N ARG A 9 3.25 -7.75 18.10
CA ARG A 9 2.56 -8.91 18.68
C ARG A 9 2.25 -8.74 20.16
N LYS A 10 3.09 -8.03 20.93
CA LYS A 10 2.89 -7.83 22.39
C LYS A 10 1.71 -6.91 22.71
N HIS A 11 1.27 -6.10 21.75
CA HIS A 11 0.12 -5.18 21.91
C HIS A 11 -1.22 -5.80 21.47
N LEU A 12 -1.24 -7.07 21.06
CA LEU A 12 -2.47 -7.73 20.63
C LEU A 12 -3.29 -8.19 21.83
N THR A 13 -4.61 -7.96 21.77
CA THR A 13 -5.59 -8.58 22.67
C THR A 13 -5.46 -10.13 22.62
N PRO A 14 -6.00 -10.85 23.61
CA PRO A 14 -5.93 -12.32 23.65
C PRO A 14 -6.31 -13.03 22.34
N ASN A 15 -7.26 -12.44 21.58
CA ASN A 15 -7.74 -12.92 20.29
C ASN A 15 -7.31 -12.06 19.09
N GLY A 16 -6.46 -11.05 19.31
CA GLY A 16 -5.97 -10.16 18.25
C GLY A 16 -5.11 -10.88 17.23
N ARG A 17 -5.19 -10.44 15.96
CA ARG A 17 -4.42 -11.00 14.84
C ARG A 17 -3.58 -9.91 14.19
N LEU A 18 -2.31 -10.19 13.96
CA LEU A 18 -1.41 -9.35 13.17
C LEU A 18 -1.49 -9.79 11.71
N LEU A 19 -1.97 -8.89 10.85
CA LEU A 19 -1.94 -9.07 9.40
C LEU A 19 -0.70 -8.41 8.81
N THR A 20 -0.14 -9.02 7.79
CA THR A 20 1.11 -8.56 7.18
C THR A 20 1.06 -8.83 5.68
N ILE A 21 1.39 -7.80 4.90
CA ILE A 21 1.25 -7.73 3.44
C ILE A 21 2.59 -7.56 2.70
N ALA A 22 3.68 -7.33 3.45
CA ALA A 22 5.01 -7.09 2.89
C ALA A 22 6.03 -8.02 3.56
N PHE A 23 6.77 -8.79 2.75
CA PHE A 23 7.85 -9.64 3.24
C PHE A 23 9.01 -9.73 2.25
N GLN A 24 10.20 -9.91 2.82
CA GLN A 24 11.42 -10.27 2.10
C GLN A 24 11.37 -11.78 1.79
N PRO A 25 11.79 -12.25 0.60
CA PRO A 25 11.69 -13.66 0.21
C PRO A 25 12.28 -14.66 1.22
N LEU A 26 13.34 -14.27 1.94
CA LEU A 26 13.99 -15.11 2.97
C LEU A 26 13.15 -15.34 4.24
N GLU A 27 12.23 -14.42 4.57
CA GLU A 27 11.34 -14.55 5.74
C GLU A 27 10.17 -15.53 5.47
N LEU A 28 9.97 -15.93 4.22
CA LEU A 28 8.94 -16.87 3.77
C LEU A 28 9.14 -18.27 4.38
N VAL A 29 10.40 -18.71 4.49
CA VAL A 29 10.76 -20.01 5.08
C VAL A 29 10.41 -20.04 6.57
N LYS A 30 10.80 -19.01 7.34
CA LYS A 30 10.49 -18.90 8.77
C LYS A 30 8.99 -18.88 9.05
N LEU A 31 8.21 -18.18 8.22
CA LEU A 31 6.76 -18.13 8.36
C LEU A 31 6.13 -19.51 8.13
N ILE A 32 6.55 -20.23 7.09
CA ILE A 32 6.07 -21.59 6.81
C ILE A 32 6.41 -22.56 7.95
N PHE A 33 7.63 -22.51 8.50
CA PHE A 33 8.01 -23.29 9.68
C PHE A 33 7.20 -22.90 10.93
N SER A 34 6.89 -21.62 11.12
CA SER A 34 6.10 -21.13 12.26
C SER A 34 4.60 -21.50 12.16
N VAL A 35 4.04 -21.58 10.95
CA VAL A 35 2.64 -22.02 10.74
C VAL A 35 2.45 -23.49 11.16
N ARG A 36 3.50 -24.33 11.10
CA ARG A 36 3.44 -25.75 11.51
C ARG A 36 3.52 -25.98 13.03
N PHE A 37 4.05 -25.02 13.80
CA PHE A 37 4.30 -25.18 15.24
C PHE A 37 3.67 -24.06 16.09
N GLY A 38 2.34 -24.12 16.29
CA GLY A 38 1.67 -23.64 17.52
C GLY A 38 1.31 -22.15 17.67
N LYS A 39 0.03 -21.85 17.98
CA LYS A 39 -0.46 -20.60 18.62
C LYS A 39 0.02 -19.24 18.05
N HIS A 40 0.34 -19.12 16.76
CA HIS A 40 0.83 -17.84 16.23
C HIS A 40 -0.31 -16.93 15.72
N ARG A 41 -0.43 -15.75 16.35
CA ARG A 41 -1.38 -14.66 16.04
C ARG A 41 -1.05 -13.88 14.74
N ILE A 42 -0.17 -14.39 13.88
CA ILE A 42 0.30 -13.67 12.67
C ILE A 42 -0.24 -14.37 11.42
N ARG A 43 -0.83 -13.62 10.50
CA ARG A 43 -1.38 -14.12 9.23
C ARG A 43 -0.82 -13.31 8.06
N LEU A 44 -0.23 -14.01 7.09
CA LEU A 44 0.11 -13.44 5.79
C LEU A 44 -1.17 -13.25 4.99
N VAL A 45 -1.36 -12.04 4.46
CA VAL A 45 -2.45 -11.72 3.55
C VAL A 45 -1.84 -11.46 2.19
N ILE A 46 -2.20 -12.30 1.22
CA ILE A 46 -1.94 -12.06 -0.20
C ILE A 46 -3.29 -11.71 -0.79
N ALA A 47 -3.43 -10.47 -1.27
CA ALA A 47 -4.65 -10.04 -1.93
C ALA A 47 -4.52 -10.25 -3.43
N PHE A 48 -5.42 -11.05 -3.99
CA PHE A 48 -5.60 -11.14 -5.43
C PHE A 48 -6.73 -10.19 -5.83
N PRO A 49 -6.44 -9.14 -6.60
CA PRO A 49 -7.48 -8.20 -7.02
C PRO A 49 -8.51 -8.95 -7.87
N ASN A 50 -9.79 -8.80 -7.52
CA ASN A 50 -10.90 -9.31 -8.31
C ASN A 50 -11.90 -8.18 -8.57
N ARG A 51 -12.73 -8.35 -9.60
CA ARG A 51 -13.65 -7.32 -10.06
C ARG A 51 -14.65 -6.89 -8.99
N GLU A 52 -15.21 -7.82 -8.24
CA GLU A 52 -16.21 -7.54 -7.21
C GLU A 52 -15.63 -6.63 -6.12
N ASN A 53 -14.49 -7.02 -5.55
CA ASN A 53 -13.80 -6.26 -4.51
C ASN A 53 -13.36 -4.87 -5.02
N LEU A 54 -12.82 -4.79 -6.23
CA LEU A 54 -12.42 -3.51 -6.82
C LEU A 54 -13.62 -2.59 -7.09
N THR A 55 -14.74 -3.15 -7.55
CA THR A 55 -15.98 -2.39 -7.77
C THR A 55 -16.54 -1.86 -6.44
N HIS A 56 -16.49 -2.67 -5.39
CA HIS A 56 -16.90 -2.25 -4.05
C HIS A 56 -16.00 -1.12 -3.52
N LEU A 57 -14.68 -1.25 -3.64
CA LEU A 57 -13.73 -0.20 -3.25
C LEU A 57 -13.93 1.08 -4.05
N ALA A 58 -14.20 0.98 -5.36
CA ALA A 58 -14.46 2.15 -6.21
C ALA A 58 -15.68 2.93 -5.69
N ARG A 59 -16.78 2.26 -5.35
CA ARG A 59 -17.96 2.93 -4.78
C ARG A 59 -17.65 3.65 -3.47
N LEU A 60 -16.84 3.05 -2.60
CA LEU A 60 -16.42 3.69 -1.34
C LEU A 60 -15.57 4.93 -1.60
N VAL A 61 -14.74 4.91 -2.65
CA VAL A 61 -13.97 6.09 -3.07
C VAL A 61 -14.88 7.17 -3.67
N ASP A 62 -15.81 6.78 -4.55
CA ASP A 62 -16.75 7.69 -5.21
C ASP A 62 -17.68 8.39 -4.18
N ASN A 63 -18.08 7.67 -3.13
CA ASN A 63 -18.89 8.21 -2.03
C ASN A 63 -18.09 9.07 -1.05
N GLY A 64 -16.75 9.07 -1.12
CA GLY A 64 -15.88 9.77 -0.19
C GLY A 64 -15.65 9.05 1.15
N ASP A 65 -16.15 7.82 1.31
CA ASP A 65 -15.93 6.98 2.49
C ASP A 65 -14.45 6.56 2.61
N ILE A 66 -13.75 6.45 1.47
CA ILE A 66 -12.31 6.22 1.39
C ILE A 66 -11.66 7.32 0.56
N VAL A 67 -10.75 8.07 1.18
CA VAL A 67 -9.97 9.10 0.49
C VAL A 67 -8.51 8.65 0.36
N THR A 68 -7.98 8.70 -0.87
CA THR A 68 -6.56 8.44 -1.11
C THR A 68 -5.76 9.71 -0.93
N ASN A 69 -4.76 9.69 -0.04
CA ASN A 69 -3.82 10.80 0.07
C ASN A 69 -2.88 10.79 -1.14
N ILE A 70 -2.90 11.86 -1.93
CA ILE A 70 -1.99 12.05 -3.07
C ILE A 70 -0.84 12.93 -2.61
N ASP A 71 0.38 12.41 -2.73
CA ASP A 71 1.61 13.17 -2.43
C ASP A 71 1.89 14.17 -3.55
N SER A 72 1.84 13.71 -4.79
CA SER A 72 2.19 14.50 -5.97
C SER A 72 1.60 13.90 -7.25
N VAL A 73 1.38 14.75 -8.24
CA VAL A 73 0.92 14.36 -9.58
C VAL A 73 1.94 14.88 -10.59
N TYR A 74 2.46 14.00 -11.44
CA TYR A 74 3.39 14.34 -12.51
C TYR A 74 2.78 14.01 -13.87
N PRO A 75 2.93 14.84 -14.89
CA PRO A 75 2.60 14.43 -16.25
C PRO A 75 3.61 13.39 -16.76
N ILE A 76 3.22 12.61 -17.78
CA ILE A 76 4.02 11.48 -18.28
C ILE A 76 5.42 11.86 -18.80
N ASP A 77 5.59 13.08 -19.33
CA ASP A 77 6.87 13.66 -19.73
C ASP A 77 7.82 13.89 -18.55
N GLU A 78 7.29 13.96 -17.33
CA GLU A 78 8.06 14.09 -16.08
C GLU A 78 8.22 12.77 -15.32
N ILE A 79 8.04 11.61 -15.97
CA ILE A 79 8.16 10.29 -15.33
C ILE A 79 9.48 10.09 -14.57
N VAL A 80 10.58 10.66 -15.06
CA VAL A 80 11.89 10.60 -14.39
C VAL A 80 11.87 11.36 -13.05
N LYS A 81 11.17 12.49 -12.97
CA LYS A 81 11.00 13.25 -11.71
C LYS A 81 10.09 12.49 -10.75
N ALA A 82 8.99 11.92 -11.25
CA ALA A 82 8.08 11.09 -10.46
C ALA A 82 8.82 9.89 -9.83
N TYR A 83 9.66 9.21 -10.61
CA TYR A 83 10.47 8.09 -10.14
C TYR A 83 11.49 8.54 -9.07
N LYS A 84 12.23 9.63 -9.31
CA LYS A 84 13.16 10.19 -8.31
C LYS A 84 12.46 10.59 -7.02
N ARG A 85 11.25 11.16 -7.10
CA ARG A 85 10.42 11.48 -5.93
C ARG A 85 10.04 10.21 -5.17
N ALA A 86 9.72 9.12 -5.88
CA ALA A 86 9.35 7.83 -5.30
C ALA A 86 10.50 7.14 -4.52
N GLU A 87 11.75 7.38 -4.93
CA GLU A 87 12.93 6.87 -4.22
C GLU A 87 13.28 7.66 -2.95
N GLN A 88 12.77 8.89 -2.84
CA GLN A 88 13.00 9.71 -1.65
C GLN A 88 12.19 9.20 -0.46
N ARG A 89 12.76 9.37 0.74
CA ARG A 89 12.05 9.08 1.99
C ARG A 89 10.99 10.16 2.25
N GLY A 90 10.06 9.87 3.17
CA GLY A 90 9.07 10.85 3.64
C GLY A 90 7.92 11.13 2.68
N ILE A 91 7.67 10.24 1.71
CA ILE A 91 6.45 10.29 0.89
C ILE A 91 5.25 9.98 1.79
N LEU A 92 4.25 10.86 1.76
CA LEU A 92 2.99 10.69 2.47
C LEU A 92 1.87 10.51 1.45
N GLY A 93 1.61 9.27 1.05
CA GLY A 93 0.54 8.95 0.11
C GLY A 93 1.06 8.36 -1.21
N LYS A 94 0.30 8.61 -2.29
CA LYS A 94 0.59 8.07 -3.63
C LYS A 94 1.13 9.16 -4.55
N ILE A 95 2.11 8.78 -5.36
CA ILE A 95 2.56 9.56 -6.52
C ILE A 95 1.75 9.09 -7.72
N VAL A 96 1.09 10.02 -8.42
CA VAL A 96 0.25 9.74 -9.58
C VAL A 96 0.95 10.24 -10.84
N VAL A 97 0.92 9.44 -11.90
CA VAL A 97 1.39 9.86 -13.23
C VAL A 97 0.17 10.07 -14.12
N ASP A 98 0.00 11.29 -14.62
CA ASP A 98 -1.06 11.63 -15.55
C ASP A 98 -0.61 11.36 -17.00
N ILE A 99 -1.24 10.36 -17.60
CA ILE A 99 -0.94 9.87 -18.94
C ILE A 99 -1.67 10.71 -20.01
N ALA A 100 -2.76 11.39 -19.66
CA ALA A 100 -3.57 12.15 -20.60
C ALA A 100 -3.12 13.62 -20.74
N GLY A 101 -2.05 14.03 -20.03
CA GLY A 101 -1.54 15.41 -20.06
C GLY A 101 -2.50 16.45 -19.48
N GLN A 102 -3.54 16.03 -18.74
CA GLN A 102 -4.57 16.92 -18.19
C GLN A 102 -4.04 17.83 -17.06
N GLY A 103 -2.96 17.42 -16.40
CA GLY A 103 -2.20 18.27 -15.48
C GLY A 103 -1.65 19.54 -16.14
N ASN A 104 -1.34 19.49 -17.44
CA ASN A 104 -0.86 20.65 -18.20
C ASN A 104 -2.03 21.51 -18.73
N LEU A 105 -3.22 20.91 -18.93
CA LEU A 105 -4.41 21.60 -19.44
C LEU A 105 -5.08 22.52 -18.40
N LYS A 106 -4.88 22.27 -17.09
CA LYS A 106 -5.42 23.15 -16.03
C LYS A 106 -4.53 24.35 -15.69
N SER A 107 -3.29 24.39 -16.18
CA SER A 107 -2.35 25.50 -15.94
C SER A 107 -2.53 26.66 -16.94
N ASN A 108 -3.23 26.45 -18.07
CA ASN A 108 -3.34 27.44 -19.15
C ASN A 108 -4.71 28.14 -19.25
N LYS A 109 -5.43 28.28 -18.13
CA LYS A 109 -6.50 29.29 -18.03
C LYS A 109 -5.94 30.54 -17.36
N LYS A 110 -5.39 31.41 -18.21
CA LYS A 110 -5.10 32.81 -17.89
C LYS A 110 -6.39 33.63 -17.92
#